data_AF-A0A835WLK0-F1
#
_entry.id   AF-A0A835WLK0-F1
#
_cell.length_a   1.000
_cell.length_b   1.000
_cell.length_c   1.000
_cell.angle_alpha   90.00
_cell.angle_beta   90.00
_cell.angle_gamma   90.00
#
_symmetry.space_group_name_H-M   'P 1'
#
loop_
_entity.id
_entity.type
_entity.pdbx_description
1 polymer ?
#
loop_
_entity_poly.entity_id
_entity_poly.type
_entity_poly.pdbx_seq_one_letter_code
_entity_poly.pdbx_strand_id
1 'polypeptide(L)'
;MNSKGTYKELANRVCEKLQLDVGRDWRDNLALSSRTPSSSSSASSDRSESTPLAECALLAEQFAEKHMEVEVDLVGTLRTTGKTYKTFKQQMEELIGLVNQQQSQLNEQQSQLRKQQSQLHRLGGMVAAHHSVLLRHVVDLAHKKLEKAFPGLAAPQMDWSTWLTELRTKEPQYLQRQGLYGPALELLRKGPGTPYQAGNEAAHEPQLQHVQTALEEAAREEPAWNALWAYVNRREP
;
A
#
# COMPACT_ATOMS: atom_id res chain seq x y z
N MET A 1 18.39 -18.78 -52.58
CA MET A 1 17.15 -18.48 -51.84
C MET A 1 17.50 -18.15 -50.40
N ASN A 2 17.03 -17.01 -49.89
CA ASN A 2 17.58 -16.32 -48.72
C ASN A 2 16.98 -16.86 -47.40
N SER A 3 17.56 -17.93 -46.85
CA SER A 3 17.07 -18.63 -45.64
C SER A 3 17.17 -17.80 -44.35
N LYS A 4 18.04 -16.77 -44.31
CA LYS A 4 18.21 -15.90 -43.13
C LYS A 4 17.03 -14.94 -42.90
N GLY A 5 16.28 -14.60 -43.94
CA GLY A 5 15.10 -13.73 -43.81
C GLY A 5 13.93 -14.42 -43.10
N THR A 6 13.75 -15.71 -43.36
CA THR A 6 12.60 -16.50 -42.91
C THR A 6 12.65 -16.81 -41.41
N TYR A 7 13.83 -17.05 -40.85
CA TYR A 7 13.99 -17.27 -39.39
C TYR A 7 13.74 -16.00 -38.57
N LYS A 8 14.14 -14.83 -39.08
CA LYS A 8 13.93 -13.54 -38.43
C LYS A 8 12.44 -13.16 -38.41
N GLU A 9 11.71 -13.44 -39.50
CA GLU A 9 10.26 -13.26 -39.57
C GLU A 9 9.50 -14.19 -38.62
N LEU A 10 9.94 -15.45 -38.49
CA LEU A 10 9.33 -16.40 -37.58
C LEU A 10 9.52 -15.99 -36.11
N ALA A 11 10.73 -15.57 -35.74
CA ALA A 11 11.04 -15.10 -34.39
C ALA A 11 10.23 -13.84 -34.02
N ASN A 12 10.13 -12.87 -34.93
CA ASN A 12 9.35 -11.66 -34.70
C ASN A 12 7.85 -11.94 -34.52
N ARG A 13 7.28 -12.85 -35.32
CA ARG A 13 5.86 -13.24 -35.19
C ARG A 13 5.54 -13.99 -33.90
N VAL A 14 6.50 -14.74 -33.36
CA VAL A 14 6.36 -15.41 -32.06
C VAL A 14 6.40 -14.38 -30.93
N CYS A 15 7.31 -13.39 -30.99
CA CYS A 15 7.37 -12.31 -30.00
C CYS A 15 6.11 -11.42 -30.01
N GLU A 16 5.59 -11.04 -31.18
CA GLU A 16 4.36 -10.25 -31.31
C GLU A 16 3.13 -10.96 -30.74
N LYS A 17 3.01 -12.27 -30.98
CA LYS A 17 1.85 -13.06 -30.50
C LYS A 17 1.85 -13.32 -29.00
N LEU A 18 3.02 -13.32 -28.37
CA LEU A 18 3.15 -13.60 -26.95
C LEU A 18 2.99 -12.34 -26.08
N GLN A 19 2.83 -11.14 -26.67
CA GLN A 19 2.82 -9.85 -25.95
C GLN A 19 3.94 -9.76 -24.89
N LEU A 20 5.05 -10.46 -25.12
CA LEU A 20 6.22 -10.36 -24.26
C LEU A 20 6.79 -8.99 -24.53
N ASP A 21 6.77 -8.14 -23.50
CA ASP A 21 7.48 -6.88 -23.51
C ASP A 21 8.98 -7.19 -23.48
N VAL A 22 9.51 -7.60 -24.63
CA VAL A 22 10.94 -7.76 -24.85
C VAL A 22 11.47 -6.34 -24.97
N GLY A 23 11.84 -5.79 -23.81
CA GLY A 23 12.35 -4.45 -23.62
C GLY A 23 13.41 -4.06 -24.65
N ARG A 24 13.56 -2.74 -24.84
CA ARG A 24 14.37 -2.09 -25.89
C ARG A 24 15.82 -2.57 -26.02
N ASP A 25 16.38 -3.28 -25.04
CA ASP A 25 17.80 -3.64 -24.93
C ASP A 25 18.34 -4.59 -26.02
N TRP A 26 17.49 -5.36 -26.71
CA TRP A 26 17.99 -6.23 -27.79
C TRP A 26 18.23 -5.48 -29.12
N ARG A 27 17.62 -4.30 -29.31
CA ARG A 27 17.82 -3.49 -30.52
C ARG A 27 19.19 -2.81 -30.52
N ASP A 28 19.68 -2.41 -29.35
CA ASP A 28 20.95 -1.68 -29.23
C ASP A 28 22.16 -2.60 -29.41
N ASN A 29 22.07 -3.88 -29.00
CA ASN A 29 23.14 -4.86 -29.22
C ASN A 29 23.32 -5.27 -30.69
N LEU A 30 22.31 -5.09 -31.54
CA LEU A 30 22.40 -5.32 -32.98
C LEU A 30 22.93 -4.09 -33.76
N ALA A 31 22.81 -2.89 -33.18
CA ALA A 31 23.26 -1.64 -33.82
C ALA A 31 24.76 -1.35 -33.60
N LEU A 32 25.38 -1.97 -32.59
CA LEU A 32 26.80 -1.75 -32.24
C LEU A 32 27.79 -2.61 -33.04
N SER A 33 27.33 -3.56 -33.87
CA SER A 33 28.20 -4.48 -34.63
C SER A 33 28.54 -4.03 -36.07
N SER A 34 28.22 -2.80 -36.47
CA SER A 34 28.44 -2.30 -37.84
C SER A 34 29.36 -1.08 -37.97
N ARG A 35 30.17 -0.76 -36.95
CA ARG A 35 31.21 0.28 -37.06
C ARG A 35 32.61 -0.33 -37.09
N THR A 36 33.26 -0.21 -38.24
CA THR A 36 34.70 -0.43 -38.44
C THR A 36 35.52 0.56 -37.60
N PRO A 37 36.57 0.12 -36.88
CA PRO A 37 37.49 1.04 -36.23
C PRO A 37 38.69 1.33 -37.14
N SER A 38 38.93 2.60 -37.42
CA SER A 38 40.20 3.12 -37.92
C SER A 38 41.14 3.48 -36.76
N SER A 39 42.25 2.74 -36.68
CA SER A 39 43.56 3.02 -36.03
C SER A 39 43.70 4.12 -34.96
N SER A 40 44.15 3.76 -33.75
CA SER A 40 45.57 3.89 -33.35
C SER A 40 45.84 3.48 -31.88
N SER A 41 46.88 2.65 -31.74
CA SER A 41 47.85 2.47 -30.64
C SER A 41 47.43 2.18 -29.18
N SER A 42 47.91 1.00 -28.75
CA SER A 42 48.58 0.64 -27.47
C SER A 42 47.78 0.60 -26.17
N ALA A 43 47.45 -0.60 -25.69
CA ALA A 43 48.20 -1.30 -24.64
C ALA A 43 47.55 -2.66 -24.31
N SER A 44 48.40 -3.62 -24.00
CA SER A 44 48.16 -5.01 -23.61
C SER A 44 47.17 -5.23 -22.48
N SER A 45 46.32 -6.25 -22.60
CA SER A 45 46.16 -7.26 -21.53
C SER A 45 45.49 -8.52 -22.09
N ASP A 46 46.15 -9.65 -21.89
CA ASP A 46 45.64 -10.99 -22.14
C ASP A 46 44.30 -11.25 -21.43
N ARG A 47 43.34 -11.78 -22.17
CA ARG A 47 42.38 -12.80 -21.72
C ARG A 47 41.84 -13.53 -22.95
N SER A 48 42.20 -14.80 -23.09
CA SER A 48 41.65 -15.70 -24.09
C SER A 48 40.14 -15.85 -23.93
N GLU A 49 39.37 -15.16 -24.77
CA GLU A 49 37.98 -15.50 -25.06
C GLU A 49 37.96 -16.31 -26.36
N SER A 50 37.96 -17.64 -26.21
CA SER A 50 37.59 -18.55 -27.29
C SER A 50 36.18 -18.19 -27.74
N THR A 51 36.07 -17.70 -28.96
CA THR A 51 34.83 -17.13 -29.50
C THR A 51 33.81 -18.25 -29.75
N PRO A 52 32.59 -18.19 -29.17
CA PRO A 52 31.56 -19.24 -29.30
C PRO A 52 31.05 -19.45 -30.75
N LEU A 53 31.45 -18.58 -31.68
CA LEU A 53 31.17 -18.69 -33.12
C LEU A 53 31.97 -19.79 -33.84
N ALA A 54 33.21 -20.07 -33.41
CA ALA A 54 34.04 -21.10 -34.06
C ALA A 54 33.56 -22.51 -33.71
N GLU A 55 33.15 -22.72 -32.45
CA GLU A 55 32.55 -23.99 -31.99
C GLU A 55 31.18 -24.24 -32.63
N CYS A 56 30.38 -23.19 -32.87
CA CYS A 56 29.10 -23.31 -33.57
C CYS A 56 29.24 -23.66 -35.05
N ALA A 57 30.29 -23.19 -35.73
CA ALA A 57 30.54 -23.52 -37.13
C ALA A 57 30.98 -24.98 -37.31
N LEU A 58 31.84 -25.47 -36.42
CA LEU A 58 32.28 -26.89 -36.39
C LEU A 58 31.13 -27.85 -36.06
N LEU A 59 30.25 -27.47 -35.13
CA LEU A 59 29.03 -28.24 -34.84
C LEU A 59 28.05 -28.24 -36.02
N ALA A 60 27.96 -27.15 -36.78
CA ALA A 60 27.10 -27.08 -37.96
C ALA A 60 27.63 -27.92 -39.13
N GLU A 61 28.95 -27.97 -39.35
CA GLU A 61 29.57 -28.85 -40.35
C GLU A 61 29.44 -30.33 -39.96
N GLN A 62 29.72 -30.69 -38.70
CA GLN A 62 29.52 -32.07 -38.22
C GLN A 62 28.05 -32.51 -38.27
N PHE A 63 27.11 -31.57 -38.08
CA PHE A 63 25.68 -31.84 -38.24
C PHE A 63 25.29 -32.03 -39.71
N ALA A 64 25.86 -31.22 -40.63
CA ALA A 64 25.63 -31.38 -42.06
C ALA A 64 26.19 -32.71 -42.60
N GLU A 65 27.37 -33.12 -42.13
CA GLU A 65 28.03 -34.36 -42.53
C GLU A 65 27.30 -35.61 -41.99
N LYS A 66 26.77 -35.56 -40.75
CA LYS A 66 25.96 -36.64 -40.17
C LYS A 66 24.54 -36.76 -40.73
N HIS A 67 23.99 -35.70 -41.32
CA HIS A 67 22.60 -35.67 -41.78
C HIS A 67 22.41 -35.78 -43.30
N MET A 68 23.48 -35.92 -44.09
CA MET A 68 23.39 -36.15 -45.55
C MET A 68 23.12 -37.62 -45.96
N GLU A 69 23.16 -38.59 -45.05
CA GLU A 69 22.89 -40.00 -45.39
C GLU A 69 21.48 -40.50 -45.06
N VAL A 70 20.55 -39.65 -44.62
CA VAL A 70 19.18 -40.07 -44.31
C VAL A 70 18.21 -39.62 -45.41
N GLU A 71 18.37 -40.18 -46.60
CA GLU A 71 17.37 -40.13 -47.66
C GLU A 71 16.48 -41.39 -47.61
N VAL A 72 15.84 -41.62 -46.46
CA VAL A 72 14.74 -42.59 -46.33
C VAL A 72 13.66 -41.96 -45.46
N ASP A 73 12.51 -41.71 -46.08
CA ASP A 73 11.22 -41.33 -45.46
C ASP A 73 11.02 -39.87 -44.99
N LEU A 74 11.36 -38.90 -45.87
CA LEU A 74 11.05 -37.48 -45.68
C LEU A 74 9.54 -37.18 -45.61
N VAL A 75 8.68 -37.98 -46.25
CA VAL A 75 7.23 -37.76 -46.25
C VAL A 75 6.58 -38.20 -44.94
N GLY A 76 7.02 -39.32 -44.34
CA GLY A 76 6.61 -39.72 -43.00
C GLY A 76 7.03 -38.71 -41.93
N THR A 77 8.27 -38.23 -42.01
CA THR A 77 8.89 -37.31 -41.04
C THR A 77 8.33 -35.89 -41.12
N LEU A 78 8.02 -35.37 -42.33
CA LEU A 78 7.32 -34.07 -42.50
C LEU A 78 5.87 -34.12 -42.00
N ARG A 79 5.21 -35.28 -42.14
CA ARG A 79 3.81 -35.47 -41.70
C ARG A 79 3.72 -35.65 -40.18
N THR A 80 4.71 -36.28 -39.54
CA THR A 80 4.81 -36.37 -38.08
C THR A 80 5.23 -35.02 -37.48
N THR A 81 6.25 -34.35 -38.03
CA THR A 81 6.68 -33.00 -37.58
C THR A 81 5.58 -31.95 -37.72
N GLY A 82 4.84 -31.95 -38.84
CA GLY A 82 3.68 -31.08 -39.04
C GLY A 82 2.49 -31.37 -38.11
N LYS A 83 2.30 -32.63 -37.70
CA LYS A 83 1.34 -33.00 -36.64
C LYS A 83 1.79 -32.48 -35.28
N THR A 84 3.06 -32.66 -34.90
CA THR A 84 3.62 -32.11 -33.65
C THR A 84 3.58 -30.59 -33.61
N TYR A 85 3.82 -29.88 -34.72
CA TYR A 85 3.71 -28.41 -34.76
C TYR A 85 2.27 -27.94 -34.53
N LYS A 86 1.26 -28.62 -35.13
CA LYS A 86 -0.15 -28.31 -34.88
C LYS A 86 -0.53 -28.54 -33.42
N THR A 87 -0.12 -29.67 -32.84
CA THR A 87 -0.36 -29.98 -31.42
C THR A 87 0.32 -28.95 -30.50
N PHE A 88 1.58 -28.60 -30.76
CA PHE A 88 2.30 -27.58 -29.99
C PHE A 88 1.63 -26.21 -30.08
N LYS A 89 1.22 -25.79 -31.29
CA LYS A 89 0.50 -24.53 -31.49
C LYS A 89 -0.81 -24.50 -30.72
N GLN A 90 -1.56 -25.60 -30.72
CA GLN A 90 -2.82 -25.71 -29.97
C GLN A 90 -2.58 -25.63 -28.45
N GLN A 91 -1.58 -26.35 -27.94
CA GLN A 91 -1.18 -26.27 -26.53
C GLN A 91 -0.75 -24.85 -26.12
N MET A 92 -0.03 -24.13 -26.98
CA MET A 92 0.34 -22.73 -26.75
C MET A 92 -0.87 -21.79 -26.72
N GLU A 93 -1.84 -21.98 -27.63
CA GLU A 93 -3.08 -21.19 -27.64
C GLU A 93 -3.93 -21.45 -26.38
N GLU A 94 -4.00 -22.70 -25.93
CA GLU A 94 -4.66 -23.09 -24.67
C GLU A 94 -3.96 -22.46 -23.45
N LEU A 95 -2.63 -22.48 -23.42
CA LEU A 95 -1.85 -21.91 -22.32
C LEU A 95 -1.96 -20.38 -22.26
N ILE A 96 -1.96 -19.71 -23.42
CA ILE A 96 -2.24 -18.26 -23.51
C ILE A 96 -3.65 -17.96 -23.02
N GLY A 97 -4.64 -18.77 -23.41
CA GLY A 97 -6.02 -18.65 -22.93
C GLY A 97 -6.11 -18.76 -21.40
N LEU A 98 -5.42 -19.74 -20.82
CA LEU A 98 -5.37 -19.96 -19.37
C LEU A 98 -4.69 -18.78 -18.65
N VAL A 99 -3.57 -18.27 -19.17
CA VAL A 99 -2.87 -17.10 -18.61
C VAL A 99 -3.78 -15.87 -18.63
N ASN A 100 -4.46 -15.61 -19.75
CA ASN A 100 -5.40 -14.48 -19.86
C ASN A 100 -6.57 -14.62 -18.88
N GLN A 101 -7.10 -15.83 -18.70
CA GLN A 101 -8.15 -16.10 -17.73
C GLN A 101 -7.67 -15.86 -16.29
N GLN A 102 -6.49 -16.36 -15.93
CA GLN A 102 -5.89 -16.12 -14.61
C GLN A 102 -5.60 -14.63 -14.38
N GLN A 103 -5.11 -13.92 -15.40
CA GLN A 103 -4.86 -12.48 -15.31
C GLN A 103 -6.17 -11.70 -15.10
N SER A 104 -7.24 -12.08 -15.78
CA SER A 104 -8.57 -11.49 -15.58
C SER A 104 -9.07 -11.71 -14.15
N GLN A 105 -8.95 -12.94 -13.63
CA GLN A 105 -9.33 -13.27 -12.25
C GLN A 105 -8.51 -12.49 -11.22
N LEU A 106 -7.19 -12.36 -11.44
CA LEU A 106 -6.30 -11.59 -10.56
C LEU A 106 -6.67 -10.11 -10.56
N ASN A 107 -6.96 -9.53 -11.73
CA ASN A 107 -7.40 -8.14 -11.84
C ASN A 107 -8.74 -7.92 -11.13
N GLU A 108 -9.67 -8.87 -11.24
CA GLU A 108 -10.96 -8.81 -10.55
C GLU A 108 -10.79 -8.89 -9.02
N GLN A 109 -9.98 -9.83 -8.53
CA GLN A 109 -9.66 -9.94 -7.10
C GLN A 109 -8.97 -8.69 -6.55
N GLN A 110 -8.01 -8.12 -7.30
CA GLN A 110 -7.37 -6.86 -6.92
C GLN A 110 -8.37 -5.70 -6.84
N SER A 111 -9.32 -5.63 -7.79
CA SER A 111 -10.39 -4.63 -7.77
C SER A 111 -11.30 -4.81 -6.55
N GLN A 112 -11.68 -6.04 -6.21
CA GLN A 112 -12.48 -6.34 -5.02
C GLN A 112 -11.74 -5.97 -3.73
N LEU A 113 -10.45 -6.30 -3.62
CA LEU A 113 -9.62 -5.93 -2.46
C LEU A 113 -9.55 -4.41 -2.28
N ARG A 114 -9.34 -3.64 -3.37
CA ARG A 114 -9.33 -2.16 -3.30
C ARG A 114 -10.68 -1.61 -2.82
N LYS A 115 -11.80 -2.19 -3.26
CA LYS A 115 -13.15 -1.80 -2.80
C LYS A 115 -13.36 -2.11 -1.31
N GLN A 116 -12.93 -3.28 -0.85
CA GLN A 116 -13.04 -3.65 0.56
C GLN A 116 -12.16 -2.76 1.44
N GLN A 117 -10.93 -2.47 1.01
CA GLN A 117 -10.03 -1.57 1.73
C GLN A 117 -10.61 -0.15 1.87
N SER A 118 -11.23 0.39 0.81
CA SER A 118 -11.86 1.71 0.90
C SER A 118 -13.09 1.73 1.81
N GLN A 119 -13.87 0.66 1.83
CA GLN A 119 -14.99 0.49 2.76
C GLN A 119 -14.52 0.42 4.21
N LEU A 120 -13.48 -0.37 4.50
CA LEU A 120 -12.88 -0.46 5.83
C LEU A 120 -12.32 0.89 6.28
N HIS A 121 -11.64 1.63 5.40
CA HIS A 121 -11.14 2.96 5.71
C HIS A 121 -12.28 3.93 6.08
N ARG A 122 -13.38 3.92 5.30
CA ARG A 122 -14.55 4.74 5.59
C ARG A 122 -15.21 4.36 6.92
N LEU A 123 -15.37 3.06 7.18
CA LEU A 123 -15.93 2.57 8.46
C LEU A 123 -15.03 2.97 9.63
N GLY A 124 -13.70 2.81 9.50
CA GLY A 124 -12.74 3.26 10.49
C GLY A 124 -12.85 4.75 10.79
N GLY A 125 -13.00 5.59 9.77
CA GLY A 125 -13.25 7.03 9.94
C GLY A 125 -14.54 7.35 10.70
N MET A 126 -15.64 6.63 10.42
CA MET A 126 -16.90 6.81 11.14
C MET A 126 -16.83 6.36 12.61
N VAL A 127 -16.15 5.24 12.88
CA VAL A 127 -15.92 4.76 14.25
C VAL A 127 -15.09 5.76 15.05
N ALA A 128 -14.00 6.27 14.47
CA ALA A 128 -13.17 7.28 15.12
C ALA A 128 -13.94 8.58 15.42
N ALA A 129 -14.77 9.04 14.48
CA ALA A 129 -15.63 10.20 14.69
C ALA A 129 -16.66 9.95 15.81
N HIS A 130 -17.32 8.79 15.81
CA HIS A 130 -18.25 8.39 16.86
C HIS A 130 -17.56 8.35 18.24
N HIS A 131 -16.38 7.73 18.30
CA HIS A 131 -15.57 7.67 19.51
C HIS A 131 -15.21 9.07 20.03
N SER A 132 -14.81 9.99 19.14
CA SER A 132 -14.54 11.38 19.50
C SER A 132 -15.75 12.09 20.10
N VAL A 133 -16.97 11.84 19.58
CA VAL A 133 -18.21 12.40 20.13
C VAL A 133 -18.49 11.86 21.55
N LEU A 134 -18.28 10.56 21.76
CA LEU A 134 -18.46 9.95 23.08
C LEU A 134 -17.50 10.51 24.13
N LEU A 135 -16.22 10.68 23.78
CA LEU A 135 -15.22 11.28 24.67
C LEU A 135 -15.51 12.77 24.94
N ARG A 136 -15.99 13.50 23.93
CA ARG A 136 -16.40 14.90 24.08
C ARG A 136 -17.55 15.04 25.08
N HIS A 137 -18.50 14.10 25.09
CA HIS A 137 -19.56 14.07 26.09
C HIS A 137 -19.01 13.99 27.52
N VAL A 138 -17.98 13.17 27.76
CA VAL A 138 -17.32 13.08 29.08
C VAL A 138 -16.66 14.39 29.48
N VAL A 139 -15.97 15.03 28.54
CA VAL A 139 -15.36 16.36 28.73
C VAL A 139 -16.42 17.41 29.08
N ASP A 140 -17.55 17.42 28.37
CA ASP A 140 -18.66 18.35 28.64
C ASP A 140 -19.26 18.13 30.04
N LEU A 141 -19.42 16.87 30.48
CA LEU A 141 -19.88 16.56 31.83
C LEU A 141 -18.91 17.09 32.89
N ALA A 142 -17.61 16.93 32.66
CA ALA A 142 -16.58 17.43 33.56
C ALA A 142 -16.54 18.97 33.58
N HIS A 143 -16.69 19.63 32.43
CA HIS A 143 -16.86 21.09 32.33
C HIS A 143 -18.05 21.56 33.16
N LYS A 144 -19.26 21.04 32.88
CA LYS A 144 -20.48 21.41 33.64
C LYS A 144 -20.30 21.28 35.14
N LYS A 145 -19.60 20.25 35.59
CA LYS A 145 -19.35 20.03 37.02
C LYS A 145 -18.37 21.05 37.61
N LEU A 146 -17.28 21.38 36.90
CA LEU A 146 -16.36 22.42 37.35
C LEU A 146 -17.02 23.81 37.32
N GLU A 147 -17.84 24.12 36.32
CA GLU A 147 -18.58 25.39 36.25
C GLU A 147 -19.53 25.56 37.43
N LYS A 148 -20.22 24.48 37.84
CA LYS A 148 -21.07 24.46 39.04
C LYS A 148 -20.27 24.69 40.33
N ALA A 149 -19.06 24.14 40.42
CA ALA A 149 -18.19 24.33 41.57
C ALA A 149 -17.64 25.77 41.64
N PHE A 150 -17.47 26.44 40.50
CA PHE A 150 -16.83 27.76 40.41
C PHE A 150 -17.61 28.77 39.53
N PRO A 151 -18.87 29.09 39.88
CA PRO A 151 -19.76 29.89 39.03
C PRO A 151 -19.28 31.33 38.78
N GLY A 152 -18.39 31.86 39.62
CA GLY A 152 -17.85 33.22 39.53
C GLY A 152 -16.44 33.31 38.95
N LEU A 153 -15.84 32.20 38.52
CA LEU A 153 -14.45 32.21 38.05
C LEU A 153 -14.32 32.75 36.62
N ALA A 154 -15.35 32.61 35.80
CA ALA A 154 -15.31 33.02 34.40
C ALA A 154 -15.62 34.51 34.20
N ALA A 155 -14.72 35.23 33.52
CA ALA A 155 -14.96 36.59 33.07
C ALA A 155 -15.74 36.62 31.73
N PRO A 156 -16.47 37.71 31.39
CA PRO A 156 -17.36 37.78 30.23
C PRO A 156 -16.74 37.52 28.85
N GLN A 157 -15.42 37.66 28.71
CA GLN A 157 -14.68 37.39 27.46
C GLN A 157 -13.53 36.40 27.65
N MET A 158 -13.60 35.59 28.69
CA MET A 158 -12.59 34.58 28.97
C MET A 158 -12.67 33.46 27.94
N ASP A 159 -11.52 32.90 27.54
CA ASP A 159 -11.48 31.65 26.80
C ASP A 159 -11.29 30.45 27.74
N TRP A 160 -11.57 29.24 27.23
CA TRP A 160 -11.46 28.01 28.02
C TRP A 160 -10.06 27.72 28.54
N SER A 161 -9.03 28.06 27.76
CA SER A 161 -7.63 27.79 28.14
C SER A 161 -7.18 28.66 29.31
N THR A 162 -7.55 29.93 29.27
CA THR A 162 -7.31 30.91 30.34
C THR A 162 -8.09 30.52 31.58
N TRP A 163 -9.36 30.11 31.43
CA TRP A 163 -10.18 29.67 32.56
C TRP A 163 -9.59 28.45 33.28
N LEU A 164 -9.16 27.42 32.53
CA LEU A 164 -8.48 26.25 33.11
C LEU A 164 -7.16 26.62 33.79
N THR A 165 -6.43 27.60 33.25
CA THR A 165 -5.18 28.10 33.83
C THR A 165 -5.44 28.85 35.14
N GLU A 166 -6.46 29.70 35.19
CA GLU A 166 -6.88 30.37 36.41
C GLU A 166 -7.38 29.38 37.46
N LEU A 167 -8.18 28.38 37.07
CA LEU A 167 -8.63 27.32 37.96
C LEU A 167 -7.44 26.56 38.57
N ARG A 168 -6.44 26.22 37.76
CA ARG A 168 -5.21 25.55 38.24
C ARG A 168 -4.43 26.41 39.24
N THR A 169 -4.44 27.72 39.04
CA THR A 169 -3.67 28.67 39.86
C THR A 169 -4.38 29.01 41.16
N LYS A 170 -5.70 29.25 41.10
CA LYS A 170 -6.51 29.69 42.23
C LYS A 170 -6.99 28.54 43.10
N GLU A 171 -7.27 27.37 42.50
CA GLU A 171 -7.91 26.23 43.16
C GLU A 171 -7.11 24.91 43.11
N PRO A 172 -5.78 24.91 43.32
CA PRO A 172 -4.96 23.69 43.18
C PRO A 172 -5.36 22.60 44.18
N GLN A 173 -5.76 22.97 45.39
CA GLN A 173 -6.18 22.03 46.44
C GLN A 173 -7.51 21.33 46.11
N TYR A 174 -8.42 22.01 45.40
CA TYR A 174 -9.66 21.38 44.95
C TYR A 174 -9.34 20.31 43.91
N LEU A 175 -8.56 20.66 42.90
CA LEU A 175 -8.17 19.75 41.82
C LEU A 175 -7.44 18.51 42.35
N GLN A 176 -6.51 18.70 43.31
CA GLN A 176 -5.83 17.59 43.97
C GLN A 176 -6.78 16.68 44.74
N ARG A 177 -7.71 17.24 45.53
CA ARG A 177 -8.72 16.46 46.28
C ARG A 177 -9.63 15.66 45.36
N GLN A 178 -9.96 16.23 44.19
CA GLN A 178 -10.77 15.56 43.17
C GLN A 178 -9.99 14.54 42.33
N GLY A 179 -8.66 14.46 42.47
CA GLY A 179 -7.83 13.58 41.65
C GLY A 179 -7.68 14.07 40.20
N LEU A 180 -7.98 15.35 39.93
CA LEU A 180 -7.76 15.97 38.63
C LEU A 180 -6.33 16.53 38.56
N TYR A 181 -5.41 15.72 38.04
CA TYR A 181 -4.02 16.10 37.84
C TYR A 181 -3.77 16.63 36.42
N GLY A 182 -2.58 17.19 36.16
CA GLY A 182 -2.22 17.92 34.93
C GLY A 182 -2.77 17.29 33.64
N PRO A 183 -2.35 16.06 33.26
CA PRO A 183 -2.90 15.31 32.12
C PRO A 183 -4.44 15.28 32.02
N ALA A 184 -5.16 15.02 33.12
CA ALA A 184 -6.63 15.01 33.09
C ALA A 184 -7.23 16.41 32.84
N LEU A 185 -6.54 17.47 33.26
CA LEU A 185 -6.91 18.85 32.94
C LEU A 185 -6.58 19.23 31.49
N GLU A 186 -5.54 18.63 30.91
CA GLU A 186 -5.20 18.85 29.49
C GLU A 186 -6.29 18.29 28.58
N LEU A 187 -6.93 17.17 28.95
CA LEU A 187 -8.10 16.62 28.25
C LEU A 187 -9.31 17.57 28.24
N LEU A 188 -9.38 18.51 29.18
CA LEU A 188 -10.45 19.51 29.27
C LEU A 188 -10.22 20.72 28.37
N ARG A 189 -9.04 20.87 27.75
CA ARG A 189 -8.78 22.01 26.89
C ARG A 189 -9.70 21.98 25.68
N LYS A 190 -10.27 23.15 25.37
CA LYS A 190 -10.88 23.40 24.07
C LYS A 190 -9.84 24.02 23.14
N GLY A 191 -10.09 23.98 21.82
CA GLY A 191 -9.18 24.54 20.84
C GLY A 191 -8.80 26.00 21.14
N PRO A 192 -7.66 26.49 20.64
CA PRO A 192 -7.19 27.85 20.91
C PRO A 192 -8.25 28.90 20.61
N GLY A 193 -8.42 29.87 21.51
CA GLY A 193 -9.38 30.97 21.34
C GLY A 193 -10.85 30.57 21.43
N THR A 194 -11.18 29.35 21.87
CA THR A 194 -12.58 28.94 22.10
C THR A 194 -13.17 29.76 23.25
N PRO A 195 -14.18 30.60 23.02
CA PRO A 195 -14.80 31.38 24.08
C PRO A 195 -15.34 30.47 25.19
N TYR A 196 -15.24 30.88 26.45
CA TYR A 196 -15.76 30.12 27.59
C TYR A 196 -17.26 29.81 27.44
N GLN A 197 -18.03 30.81 27.00
CA GLN A 197 -19.47 30.69 26.74
C GLN A 197 -19.80 29.80 25.53
N ALA A 198 -18.83 29.53 24.65
CA ALA A 198 -19.00 28.68 23.49
C ALA A 198 -18.78 27.23 23.89
N GLY A 199 -19.89 26.53 24.08
CA GLY A 199 -19.94 25.09 24.18
C GLY A 199 -20.04 24.63 25.62
N ASN A 200 -21.10 23.88 25.88
CA ASN A 200 -21.15 22.75 26.81
C ASN A 200 -22.44 21.95 26.53
N GLU A 201 -22.78 21.80 25.25
CA GLU A 201 -23.96 21.07 24.84
C GLU A 201 -23.60 20.11 23.72
N ALA A 202 -23.09 18.93 24.10
CA ALA A 202 -23.38 17.74 23.32
C ALA A 202 -24.89 17.70 23.09
N ALA A 203 -25.32 17.82 21.83
CA ALA A 203 -26.72 17.91 21.44
C ALA A 203 -27.55 16.67 21.85
N HIS A 204 -26.88 15.56 22.16
CA HIS A 204 -27.48 14.29 22.55
C HIS A 204 -26.70 13.67 23.72
N GLU A 205 -27.42 13.02 24.62
CA GLU A 205 -26.85 12.17 25.66
C GLU A 205 -26.63 10.77 25.08
N PRO A 206 -25.37 10.36 24.84
CA PRO A 206 -25.09 9.02 24.32
C PRO A 206 -25.42 7.94 25.36
N GLN A 207 -25.68 6.73 24.88
CA GLN A 207 -25.87 5.58 25.75
C GLN A 207 -24.61 5.30 26.57
N LEU A 208 -24.78 5.11 27.89
CA LEU A 208 -23.68 4.93 28.84
C LEU A 208 -22.72 3.80 28.45
N GLN A 209 -23.25 2.69 27.93
CA GLN A 209 -22.44 1.54 27.49
C GLN A 209 -21.43 1.94 26.41
N HIS A 210 -21.84 2.76 25.44
CA HIS A 210 -20.94 3.23 24.38
C HIS A 210 -19.86 4.17 24.94
N VAL A 211 -20.23 5.05 25.87
CA VAL A 211 -19.27 5.93 26.55
C VAL A 211 -18.25 5.12 27.34
N GLN A 212 -18.67 4.07 28.05
CA GLN A 212 -17.79 3.18 28.80
C GLN A 212 -16.80 2.46 27.88
N THR A 213 -17.27 1.86 26.78
CA THR A 213 -16.37 1.23 25.79
C THR A 213 -15.35 2.22 25.24
N ALA A 214 -15.79 3.43 24.86
CA ALA A 214 -14.89 4.45 24.35
C ALA A 214 -13.84 4.89 25.39
N LEU A 215 -14.26 5.05 26.65
CA LEU A 215 -13.35 5.37 27.75
C LEU A 215 -12.34 4.26 28.02
N GLU A 216 -12.75 2.98 27.98
CA GLU A 216 -11.83 1.85 28.17
C GLU A 216 -10.74 1.82 27.10
N GLU A 217 -11.11 2.06 25.85
CA GLU A 217 -10.17 2.17 24.73
C GLU A 217 -9.25 3.38 24.88
N ALA A 218 -9.81 4.57 25.12
CA ALA A 218 -9.02 5.80 25.29
C ALA A 218 -8.09 5.74 26.50
N ALA A 219 -8.52 5.12 27.59
CA ALA A 219 -7.71 4.97 28.81
C ALA A 219 -6.55 3.99 28.66
N ARG A 220 -6.59 3.07 27.68
CA ARG A 220 -5.43 2.22 27.35
C ARG A 220 -4.27 3.05 26.78
N GLU A 221 -4.59 4.07 25.99
CA GLU A 221 -3.60 4.97 25.39
C GLU A 221 -3.23 6.11 26.33
N GLU A 222 -4.21 6.71 26.99
CA GLU A 222 -4.04 7.84 27.89
C GLU A 222 -4.81 7.64 29.21
N PRO A 223 -4.16 7.13 30.27
CA PRO A 223 -4.80 6.83 31.55
C PRO A 223 -5.50 8.01 32.23
N ALA A 224 -5.24 9.25 31.79
CA ALA A 224 -5.91 10.45 32.27
C ALA A 224 -7.44 10.41 32.07
N TRP A 225 -7.94 9.66 31.08
CA TRP A 225 -9.36 9.43 30.89
C TRP A 225 -10.04 8.76 32.10
N ASN A 226 -9.35 7.85 32.78
CA ASN A 226 -9.89 7.20 33.99
C ASN A 226 -10.06 8.22 35.14
N ALA A 227 -9.11 9.14 35.30
CA ALA A 227 -9.17 10.17 36.33
C ALA A 227 -10.29 11.18 36.03
N LEU A 228 -10.43 11.57 34.76
CA LEU A 228 -11.51 12.45 34.34
C LEU A 228 -12.88 11.80 34.53
N TRP A 229 -13.03 10.52 34.17
CA TRP A 229 -14.28 9.79 34.36
C TRP A 229 -14.62 9.54 35.83
N ALA A 230 -13.61 9.24 36.66
CA ALA A 230 -13.78 9.14 38.10
C ALA A 230 -14.25 10.48 38.70
N TYR A 231 -13.69 11.60 38.23
CA TYR A 231 -14.14 12.93 38.62
C TYR A 231 -15.60 13.18 38.27
N VAL A 232 -16.02 12.88 37.03
CA VAL A 232 -17.42 13.04 36.58
C VAL A 232 -18.38 12.28 37.51
N ASN A 233 -18.09 11.02 37.81
CA ASN A 233 -18.98 10.14 38.58
C ASN A 233 -18.89 10.29 40.10
N ARG A 234 -17.87 10.97 40.62
CA ARG A 234 -17.74 11.20 42.06
C ARG A 234 -18.94 12.02 42.56
N ARG A 235 -19.56 11.67 43.68
CA ARG A 235 -20.62 12.52 44.26
C ARG A 235 -20.02 13.84 44.74
N GLU A 236 -20.72 14.95 44.51
CA GLU A 236 -20.35 16.24 45.08
C GLU A 236 -20.36 16.12 46.62
N PRO A 237 -19.35 16.65 47.32
CA PRO A 237 -19.33 16.68 48.78
C PRO A 237 -20.42 17.59 49.35
#